data_AF-A0A9E0JXE1-F1
#
_entry.id   AF-A0A9E0JXE1-F1
#
_cell.length_a   1.000
_cell.length_b   1.000
_cell.length_c   1.000
_cell.angle_alpha   90.00
_cell.angle_beta   90.00
_cell.angle_gamma   90.00
#
_symmetry.space_group_name_H-M   'P 1'
#
loop_
_entity.id
_entity.type
_entity.pdbx_description
1 polymer ?
#
loop_
_entity_poly.entity_id
_entity_poly.type
_entity_poly.pdbx_seq_one_letter_code
_entity_poly.pdbx_strand_id
1 'polypeptide(L)'
;AFLDPWKDADNTGFQLIQSLISFGSGGVTGQGIGDGMQKLFYLPEPHTDFILAVIAEESGFIGVTIIIFMFIFFLLRGFMIAFRAPNLFGTLLAAGLTMLITLQAFINIAGVMGLIPLKGLALPFLSYGGTSFVMSMMTVGILLNISTQRT
;
A
#
# COMPACT_ATOMS: atom_id res chain seq x y z
N ALA A 1 5.22 -23.46 1.21
CA ALA A 1 4.52 -22.17 1.06
C ALA A 1 5.45 -20.97 0.75
N PHE A 2 6.13 -20.29 1.70
CA PHE A 2 6.79 -18.99 1.39
C PHE A 2 8.13 -19.07 0.61
N LEU A 3 8.92 -20.12 0.83
CA LEU A 3 10.24 -20.30 0.17
C LEU A 3 10.14 -20.83 -1.26
N ASP A 4 9.00 -21.39 -1.65
CA ASP A 4 8.82 -22.04 -2.95
C ASP A 4 7.33 -21.98 -3.35
N PRO A 5 6.85 -20.83 -3.85
CA PRO A 5 5.43 -20.61 -4.17
C PRO A 5 4.90 -21.62 -5.20
N TRP A 6 5.78 -22.11 -6.07
CA TRP A 6 5.50 -23.05 -7.15
C TRP A 6 5.24 -24.50 -6.68
N LYS A 7 5.57 -24.83 -5.42
CA LYS A 7 5.31 -26.16 -4.83
C LYS A 7 3.93 -26.30 -4.19
N ASP A 8 3.31 -25.20 -3.77
CA ASP A 8 1.98 -25.15 -3.13
C ASP A 8 1.06 -24.19 -3.91
N ALA A 9 0.82 -24.53 -5.18
CA ALA A 9 0.05 -23.70 -6.12
C ALA A 9 -1.45 -23.59 -5.80
N ASP A 10 -1.98 -24.44 -4.91
CA ASP A 10 -3.44 -24.62 -4.74
C ASP A 10 -4.09 -23.84 -3.57
N ASN A 11 -3.33 -23.18 -2.68
CA ASN A 11 -3.92 -22.47 -1.53
C ASN A 11 -3.31 -21.07 -1.28
N THR A 12 -2.12 -21.01 -0.70
CA THR A 12 -1.51 -19.72 -0.27
C THR A 12 -0.54 -19.14 -1.30
N GLY A 13 0.05 -19.99 -2.16
CA GLY A 13 0.94 -19.56 -3.23
C GLY A 13 0.22 -18.98 -4.44
N PHE A 14 -1.03 -19.40 -4.69
CA PHE A 14 -1.82 -18.99 -5.87
C PHE A 14 -1.96 -17.48 -5.98
N GLN A 15 -2.34 -16.82 -4.88
CA GLN A 15 -2.56 -15.37 -4.86
C GLN A 15 -1.25 -14.59 -5.08
N LEU A 16 -0.14 -15.09 -4.52
CA LEU A 16 1.17 -14.48 -4.71
C LEU A 16 1.71 -14.69 -6.13
N ILE A 17 1.53 -15.88 -6.71
CA ILE A 17 1.89 -16.18 -8.10
C ILE A 17 1.10 -15.27 -9.05
N GLN A 18 -0.21 -15.14 -8.83
CA GLN A 18 -1.06 -14.30 -9.67
C GLN A 18 -0.65 -12.82 -9.57
N SER A 19 -0.31 -12.34 -8.38
CA SER A 19 0.26 -11.00 -8.16
C SER A 19 1.54 -10.79 -8.96
N LEU A 20 2.48 -11.73 -8.88
CA LEU A 20 3.74 -11.65 -9.63
C LEU A 20 3.51 -11.67 -11.15
N ILE A 21 2.50 -12.42 -11.62
CA ILE A 21 2.10 -12.43 -13.03
C ILE A 21 1.54 -11.07 -13.45
N SER A 22 0.78 -10.36 -12.61
CA SER A 22 0.27 -9.01 -12.92
C SER A 22 1.38 -7.99 -13.06
N PHE A 23 2.38 -8.05 -12.16
CA PHE A 23 3.58 -7.21 -12.30
C PHE A 23 4.34 -7.53 -13.59
N GLY A 24 4.39 -8.81 -13.99
CA GLY A 24 5.02 -9.24 -15.24
C GLY A 24 4.25 -8.80 -16.48
N SER A 25 2.92 -8.84 -16.46
CA SER A 25 2.06 -8.49 -17.60
C SER A 25 1.92 -6.99 -17.82
N GLY A 26 2.04 -6.17 -16.77
CA GLY A 26 1.89 -4.71 -16.84
C GLY A 26 2.98 -3.98 -17.63
N GLY A 27 4.17 -4.56 -17.82
CA GLY A 27 5.27 -3.89 -18.54
C GLY A 27 5.60 -2.49 -17.97
N VAL A 28 6.07 -1.57 -18.83
CA VAL A 28 6.48 -0.21 -18.39
C VAL A 28 5.28 0.72 -18.25
N THR A 29 4.34 0.68 -19.19
CA THR A 29 3.21 1.63 -19.32
C THR A 29 1.83 1.06 -18.99
N GLY A 30 1.75 -0.23 -18.63
CA GLY A 30 0.48 -0.89 -18.34
C GLY A 30 -0.24 -1.41 -19.58
N GLN A 31 -1.25 -2.25 -19.36
CA GLN A 31 -2.13 -2.75 -20.42
C GLN A 31 -3.30 -1.79 -20.73
N GLY A 32 -3.50 -0.76 -19.91
CA GLY A 32 -4.60 0.21 -20.05
C GLY A 32 -5.52 0.22 -18.83
N ILE A 33 -5.91 1.42 -18.37
CA ILE A 33 -6.77 1.59 -17.19
C ILE A 33 -8.16 1.01 -17.49
N GLY A 34 -8.58 0.00 -16.73
CA GLY A 34 -9.89 -0.63 -16.87
C GLY A 34 -9.91 -1.92 -17.72
N ASP A 35 -8.83 -2.24 -18.42
CA ASP A 35 -8.67 -3.48 -19.21
C ASP A 35 -7.91 -4.59 -18.45
N GLY A 36 -7.72 -4.41 -17.13
CA GLY A 36 -7.03 -5.40 -16.28
C GLY A 36 -7.74 -6.75 -16.23
N MET A 37 -7.20 -7.74 -16.95
CA MET A 37 -7.76 -9.09 -17.08
C MET A 37 -7.79 -9.85 -15.74
N GLN A 38 -7.01 -9.46 -14.73
CA GLN A 38 -7.05 -10.10 -13.41
C GLN A 38 -8.20 -9.64 -12.50
N LYS A 39 -8.97 -8.61 -12.86
CA LYS A 39 -10.25 -8.28 -12.18
C LYS A 39 -11.31 -9.36 -12.37
N LEU A 40 -11.17 -10.20 -13.41
CA LEU A 40 -12.17 -11.12 -13.90
C LEU A 40 -11.89 -12.59 -13.52
N PHE A 41 -11.87 -12.95 -12.22
CA PHE A 41 -11.92 -14.34 -11.69
C PHE A 41 -10.64 -15.04 -11.18
N TYR A 42 -9.47 -14.38 -11.04
CA TYR A 42 -8.24 -15.08 -10.58
C TYR A 42 -7.73 -14.72 -9.17
N LEU A 43 -8.30 -13.72 -8.49
CA LEU A 43 -8.03 -13.47 -7.07
C LEU A 43 -9.36 -13.38 -6.31
N PRO A 44 -9.55 -14.13 -5.20
CA PRO A 44 -10.77 -14.02 -4.39
C PRO A 44 -10.89 -12.67 -3.65
N GLU A 45 -9.77 -11.98 -3.37
CA GLU A 45 -9.76 -10.61 -2.82
C GLU A 45 -8.84 -9.61 -3.60
N PRO A 46 -9.14 -9.29 -4.88
CA PRO A 46 -8.32 -8.38 -5.69
C PRO A 46 -8.33 -6.95 -5.15
N HIS A 47 -9.39 -6.58 -4.43
CA HIS A 47 -9.70 -5.20 -4.07
C HIS A 47 -9.11 -4.76 -2.72
N THR A 48 -8.71 -5.69 -1.85
CA THR A 48 -8.20 -5.35 -0.51
C THR A 48 -6.70 -5.46 -0.42
N ASP A 49 -6.15 -6.65 -0.61
CA ASP A 49 -4.74 -6.93 -0.30
C ASP A 49 -3.83 -6.86 -1.53
N PHE A 50 -4.39 -7.07 -2.73
CA PHE A 50 -3.68 -7.12 -4.01
C PHE A 50 -4.01 -5.96 -4.95
N ILE A 51 -4.61 -4.88 -4.45
CA ILE A 51 -4.97 -3.71 -5.27
C ILE A 51 -3.76 -3.15 -6.02
N LEU A 52 -2.57 -3.24 -5.43
CA LEU A 52 -1.34 -2.78 -6.04
C LEU A 52 -0.88 -3.65 -7.21
N ALA A 53 -1.17 -4.96 -7.20
CA ALA A 53 -0.92 -5.85 -8.33
C ALA A 53 -1.84 -5.53 -9.51
N VAL A 54 -3.11 -5.20 -9.23
CA VAL A 54 -4.05 -4.72 -10.26
C VAL A 54 -3.57 -3.40 -10.86
N ILE A 55 -3.12 -2.46 -10.03
CA ILE A 55 -2.55 -1.20 -10.51
C ILE A 55 -1.26 -1.43 -11.31
N ALA A 56 -0.43 -2.41 -10.91
CA ALA A 56 0.76 -2.78 -11.65
C ALA A 56 0.43 -3.33 -13.04
N GLU A 57 -0.63 -4.12 -13.19
CA GLU A 57 -1.09 -4.60 -14.49
C GLU A 57 -1.64 -3.46 -15.37
N GLU A 58 -2.46 -2.58 -14.81
CA GLU A 58 -3.15 -1.53 -15.56
C GLU A 58 -2.25 -0.34 -15.92
N SER A 59 -1.36 0.05 -14.99
CA SER A 59 -0.52 1.25 -15.08
C SER A 59 0.97 0.95 -15.27
N GLY A 60 1.35 -0.33 -15.20
CA GLY A 60 2.72 -0.78 -15.36
C GLY A 60 3.65 -0.31 -14.24
N PHE A 61 4.95 -0.43 -14.51
CA PHE A 61 6.02 0.02 -13.62
C PHE A 61 5.90 1.50 -13.22
N ILE A 62 5.44 2.36 -14.14
CA ILE A 62 5.28 3.80 -13.88
C ILE A 62 4.25 4.05 -12.77
N GLY A 63 3.07 3.41 -12.84
CA GLY A 63 2.03 3.58 -11.83
C GLY A 63 2.47 3.12 -10.43
N VAL A 64 3.11 1.95 -10.35
CA VAL A 64 3.66 1.43 -9.10
C VAL A 64 4.70 2.39 -8.51
N THR A 65 5.61 2.89 -9.36
CA THR A 65 6.65 3.83 -8.95
C THR A 65 6.05 5.11 -8.39
N ILE A 66 5.02 5.67 -9.04
CA ILE A 66 4.32 6.87 -8.56
C ILE A 66 3.70 6.63 -7.17
N ILE A 67 3.06 5.48 -6.95
CA ILE A 67 2.45 5.15 -5.65
C ILE A 67 3.51 5.04 -4.56
N ILE A 68 4.63 4.37 -4.83
CA ILE A 68 5.75 4.27 -3.89
C ILE A 68 6.28 5.68 -3.56
N PHE A 69 6.48 6.53 -4.56
CA PHE A 69 6.90 7.92 -4.34
C PHE A 69 5.90 8.73 -3.52
N MET A 70 4.58 8.53 -3.71
CA MET A 70 3.55 9.18 -2.90
C MET A 70 3.64 8.78 -1.42
N PHE A 71 3.85 7.50 -1.11
CA PHE A 71 4.04 7.06 0.28
C PHE A 71 5.36 7.57 0.89
N ILE A 72 6.44 7.62 0.12
CA ILE A 72 7.70 8.23 0.57
C ILE A 72 7.50 9.73 0.84
N PHE A 73 6.82 10.44 -0.05
CA PHE A 73 6.50 11.85 0.15
C PHE A 73 5.63 12.07 1.39
N PHE A 74 4.63 11.21 1.62
CA PHE A 74 3.81 11.22 2.82
C PHE A 74 4.64 11.02 4.09
N LEU A 75 5.56 10.05 4.10
CA LEU A 75 6.49 9.79 5.20
C LEU A 75 7.33 11.04 5.53
N LEU A 76 7.96 11.63 4.51
CA LEU A 76 8.80 12.82 4.68
C LEU A 76 7.99 14.00 5.22
N ARG A 77 6.78 14.21 4.71
CA ARG A 77 5.87 15.25 5.18
C ARG A 77 5.41 15.02 6.62
N GLY A 78 5.04 13.79 6.97
CA GLY A 78 4.62 13.43 8.33
C GLY A 78 5.74 13.61 9.35
N PHE A 79 6.97 13.19 9.02
CA PHE A 79 8.13 13.45 9.87
C PHE A 79 8.45 14.95 9.99
N MET A 80 8.35 15.71 8.90
CA MET A 80 8.48 17.17 8.98
C MET A 80 7.45 17.79 9.95
N ILE A 81 6.20 17.32 9.95
CA ILE A 81 5.18 17.78 10.90
C ILE A 81 5.60 17.42 12.33
N ALA A 82 6.08 16.19 12.56
CA ALA A 82 6.54 15.74 13.88
C ALA A 82 7.69 16.60 14.43
N PHE A 83 8.73 16.87 13.62
CA PHE A 83 9.87 17.70 14.04
C PHE A 83 9.51 19.16 14.30
N ARG A 84 8.39 19.62 13.73
CA ARG A 84 7.94 21.00 13.82
C ARG A 84 6.80 21.19 14.81
N ALA A 85 6.38 20.13 15.50
CA ALA A 85 5.34 20.21 16.51
C ALA A 85 5.85 20.99 17.75
N PRO A 86 5.00 21.81 18.40
CA PRO A 86 5.41 22.66 19.52
C PRO A 86 5.69 21.88 20.81
N ASN A 87 5.08 20.71 20.97
CA ASN A 87 5.14 19.90 22.19
C ASN A 87 5.70 18.51 21.90
N LEU A 88 6.43 17.93 22.86
CA LEU A 88 6.95 16.56 22.76
C LEU A 88 5.85 15.53 22.48
N PHE A 89 4.67 15.70 23.10
CA PHE A 89 3.51 14.86 22.83
C PHE A 89 3.08 14.93 21.36
N GLY A 90 3.01 16.13 20.78
CA GLY A 90 2.66 16.33 19.37
C GLY A 90 3.70 15.73 18.42
N THR A 91 4.99 15.85 18.76
CA THR A 91 6.09 15.21 18.01
C THR A 91 5.96 13.70 18.01
N LEU A 92 5.80 13.07 19.19
CA LEU A 92 5.70 11.62 19.32
C LEU A 92 4.42 11.08 18.67
N LEU A 93 3.30 11.77 18.84
CA LEU A 93 2.02 11.40 18.23
C LEU A 93 2.10 11.47 16.70
N ALA A 94 2.60 12.57 16.14
CA ALA A 94 2.72 12.73 14.69
C ALA A 94 3.71 11.71 14.09
N ALA A 95 4.84 11.45 14.75
CA ALA A 95 5.80 10.44 14.31
C ALA A 95 5.18 9.04 14.34
N GLY A 96 4.48 8.68 15.42
CA GLY A 96 3.82 7.37 15.57
C GLY A 96 2.73 7.13 14.53
N LEU A 97 1.86 8.12 14.31
CA LEU A 97 0.80 8.05 13.30
C LEU A 97 1.36 7.94 11.87
N THR A 98 2.39 8.71 11.55
CA THR A 98 3.07 8.66 10.24
C THR A 98 3.70 7.28 10.02
N MET A 99 4.37 6.74 11.05
CA MET A 99 4.98 5.41 10.99
C MET A 99 3.95 4.31 10.84
N LEU A 100 2.81 4.38 11.53
CA LEU A 100 1.75 3.38 11.44
C LEU A 100 1.26 3.21 10.00
N ILE A 101 0.89 4.33 9.35
CA ILE A 101 0.42 4.31 7.96
C ILE A 101 1.52 3.84 7.00
N THR A 102 2.73 4.38 7.15
CA THR A 102 3.81 4.10 6.19
C THR A 102 4.32 2.67 6.32
N LEU A 103 4.43 2.14 7.53
CA LEU A 103 4.85 0.77 7.76
C LEU A 103 3.82 -0.22 7.24
N GLN A 104 2.52 0.05 7.43
CA GLN A 104 1.46 -0.76 6.85
C GLN A 104 1.53 -0.78 5.32
N ALA A 105 1.74 0.38 4.70
CA ALA A 105 1.90 0.48 3.25
C ALA A 105 3.14 -0.28 2.75
N PHE A 106 4.28 -0.11 3.43
CA PHE A 106 5.52 -0.80 3.10
C PHE A 106 5.38 -2.32 3.19
N ILE A 107 4.76 -2.83 4.26
CA ILE A 107 4.53 -4.27 4.43
C ILE A 107 3.59 -4.82 3.35
N ASN A 108 2.52 -4.11 3.01
CA ASN A 108 1.64 -4.53 1.92
C ASN A 108 2.40 -4.56 0.58
N ILE A 109 3.10 -3.47 0.21
CA ILE A 109 3.89 -3.39 -1.03
C ILE A 109 4.91 -4.52 -1.11
N ALA A 110 5.71 -4.72 -0.06
CA ALA A 110 6.73 -5.76 -0.02
C ALA A 110 6.12 -7.18 -0.07
N GLY A 111 4.96 -7.39 0.55
CA GLY A 111 4.26 -8.67 0.52
C GLY A 111 3.72 -9.00 -0.87
N VAL A 112 3.12 -8.02 -1.54
CA VAL A 112 2.52 -8.15 -2.88
C VAL A 112 3.60 -8.37 -3.95
N MET A 113 4.82 -7.84 -3.75
CA MET A 113 6.01 -8.15 -4.58
C MET A 113 6.70 -9.48 -4.21
N GLY A 114 6.22 -10.22 -3.21
CA GLY A 114 6.81 -11.50 -2.80
C GLY A 114 8.12 -11.41 -2.02
N LEU A 115 8.48 -10.23 -1.51
CA LEU A 115 9.69 -10.05 -0.69
C LEU A 115 9.49 -10.52 0.75
N ILE A 116 8.26 -10.45 1.26
CA ILE A 116 7.90 -10.86 2.63
C ILE A 116 6.55 -11.62 2.64
N PRO A 117 6.26 -12.43 3.66
CA PRO A 117 4.97 -13.13 3.74
C PRO A 117 3.82 -12.14 3.81
N LEU A 118 2.82 -12.36 2.96
CA LEU A 118 1.58 -11.61 2.96
C LEU A 118 0.88 -11.81 4.30
N LYS A 119 0.60 -10.70 4.99
CA LYS A 119 -0.06 -10.69 6.30
C LYS A 119 -1.56 -10.34 6.22
N GLY A 120 -2.12 -10.23 5.02
CA GLY A 120 -3.52 -9.79 4.83
C GLY A 120 -3.76 -8.35 5.29
N LEU A 121 -2.75 -7.47 5.13
CA LEU A 121 -2.85 -6.07 5.51
C LEU A 121 -3.27 -5.24 4.30
N ALA A 122 -4.40 -4.58 4.42
CA ALA A 122 -4.90 -3.62 3.43
C ALA A 122 -3.91 -2.48 3.18
N LEU A 123 -3.72 -2.10 1.91
CA LEU A 123 -2.96 -0.91 1.54
C LEU A 123 -3.71 0.36 2.02
N PRO A 124 -3.11 1.19 2.88
CA PRO A 124 -3.75 2.43 3.34
C PRO A 124 -4.16 3.31 2.16
N PHE A 125 -5.31 3.98 2.25
CA PHE A 125 -5.91 4.85 1.23
C PHE A 125 -6.41 4.22 -0.08
N LEU A 126 -5.84 3.10 -0.55
CA LEU A 126 -6.21 2.50 -1.84
C LEU A 126 -7.04 1.22 -1.73
N SER A 127 -7.00 0.54 -0.59
CA SER A 127 -7.69 -0.73 -0.37
C SER A 127 -9.19 -0.57 -0.10
N TYR A 128 -10.02 -1.53 -0.54
CA TYR A 128 -11.46 -1.63 -0.30
C TYR A 128 -11.83 -2.00 1.15
N GLY A 129 -11.25 -1.33 2.13
CA GLY A 129 -11.62 -1.42 3.53
C GLY A 129 -12.22 -0.10 4.01
N GLY A 130 -13.55 0.06 3.97
CA GLY A 130 -14.21 1.33 4.32
C GLY A 130 -13.81 1.85 5.71
N THR A 131 -13.67 0.96 6.70
CA THR A 131 -13.18 1.31 8.04
C THR A 131 -11.71 1.74 8.04
N SER A 132 -10.84 1.00 7.37
CA SER A 132 -9.40 1.33 7.25
C SER A 132 -9.18 2.66 6.52
N PHE A 133 -10.01 2.95 5.51
CA PHE A 133 -9.99 4.21 4.79
C PHE A 133 -10.38 5.39 5.70
N VAL A 134 -11.50 5.27 6.42
CA VAL A 134 -11.96 6.30 7.37
C VAL A 134 -10.93 6.53 8.49
N MET A 135 -10.35 5.47 9.05
CA MET A 135 -9.29 5.58 10.07
C MET A 135 -8.03 6.25 9.53
N SER A 136 -7.66 5.99 8.28
CA SER A 136 -6.52 6.66 7.63
C SER A 136 -6.81 8.15 7.42
N MET A 137 -8.04 8.51 7.01
CA MET A 137 -8.47 9.91 6.88
C MET A 137 -8.48 10.64 8.23
N MET A 138 -8.99 10.01 9.30
CA MET A 138 -8.94 10.58 10.65
C MET A 138 -7.49 10.82 11.11
N THR A 139 -6.61 9.85 10.84
CA THR A 139 -5.17 9.97 11.16
C THR A 139 -4.54 11.18 10.46
N VAL A 140 -4.84 11.37 9.17
CA VAL A 140 -4.40 12.56 8.42
C VAL A 140 -4.99 13.85 9.02
N GLY A 141 -6.26 13.83 9.42
CA GLY A 141 -6.90 14.97 10.10
C GLY A 141 -6.18 15.37 11.39
N ILE A 142 -5.74 14.39 12.20
CA ILE A 142 -4.96 14.64 13.42
C ILE A 142 -3.59 15.24 13.06
N LEU A 143 -2.88 14.67 12.07
CA LEU A 143 -1.60 15.20 11.61
C LEU A 143 -1.72 16.66 11.12
N LEU A 144 -2.78 16.97 10.37
CA LEU A 144 -3.06 18.32 9.91
C LEU A 144 -3.35 19.26 11.07
N ASN A 145 -4.12 18.83 12.08
CA ASN A 145 -4.40 19.64 13.27
C ASN A 145 -3.10 19.99 14.03
N ILE A 146 -2.20 19.02 14.22
CA ILE A 146 -0.87 19.26 14.82
C ILE A 146 -0.06 20.23 13.97
N SER A 147 -0.16 20.11 12.64
CA SER A 147 0.54 21.01 11.71
C SER A 147 0.04 22.46 11.80
N THR A 148 -1.25 22.67 12.10
CA THR A 148 -1.85 24.01 12.25
C THR A 148 -1.52 24.63 13.60
N GLN A 149 -1.42 23.86 14.68
CA GLN A 149 -1.02 24.37 16.01
C GLN A 149 0.41 24.94 16.05
N ARG A 150 1.19 24.71 14.98
CA ARG A 150 2.52 25.27 14.78
C ARG A 150 2.49 26.74 14.32
N THR A 151 1.48 27.13 13.53
CA THR A 151 1.27 28.52 13.05
C THR A 151 0.50 29.31 14.09
#